data_AF-A0A3Q0DH38-F1
#
_entry.id   AF-A0A3Q0DH38-F1
#
_cell.length_a   1.000
_cell.length_b   1.000
_cell.length_c   1.000
_cell.angle_alpha   90.00
_cell.angle_beta   90.00
_cell.angle_gamma   90.00
#
_symmetry.space_group_name_H-M   'P 1'
#
loop_
_entity.id
_entity.type
_entity.pdbx_description
1 polymer ?
#
loop_
_entity_poly.entity_id
_entity_poly.type
_entity_poly.pdbx_seq_one_letter_code
_entity_poly.pdbx_strand_id
1 'polypeptide(L)'
;MIQDMFDPEFYMGVYETVNQNTKARVLHFGKYRDVAECGPQQELDLNSPRTTTLERQTFYCVPVPGESTWVKEAYVNANQARVSPSTSYTPSRHKRSYEDDEDMDLQPNKQKDQYAGARQAGSVGGLQWCGEPKRLETEASAGQQLNSLNLSSPFDLNFPLPGEKGPACLVKVYEDWDCFKVNDILELYGILSVDPVLSILNNDERDASALLDPMECADTTEEQRVHSPPASLVPRIHVILVQKLQHINPLLPACLNKEESKTCKFKFVSSFMSELSPVRAELLGFLTHALLGDSLAAEYLILHLISTVYTRRDVLPLGKFTVNLSGCPRSSTFTEHLYRIIQHLVPASFRLQMTIENMNCLKFIPHKDYTANRLVSGLLQLPNNTSLVIDETLLEQGQLDTPGVHNVTALSNLITWQKVDYDFSYHQMEFPCNINVFITSEGRSLLPADCQIHLQPQLIPPNMEEYMNSLLSAVLPSVLNKFRIYLTLLRFLDYSISDEITKAVEEDFVEMRKNDPHSITADDLHQLLVVARCLSLSAGQTTLSRERWLRAKQLESLRRTRLQQQKCVNGNEL
;
A
#
# COMPACT_ATOMS: atom_id res chain seq x y z
N MET A 1 -1.40 -2.13 -6.05
CA MET A 1 -2.47 -2.82 -5.30
C MET A 1 -3.77 -2.63 -6.05
N ILE A 2 -4.58 -3.68 -6.20
CA ILE A 2 -5.91 -3.58 -6.83
C ILE A 2 -6.84 -2.88 -5.84
N GLN A 3 -7.44 -1.78 -6.27
CA GLN A 3 -8.35 -0.99 -5.46
C GLN A 3 -9.79 -1.13 -5.94
N ASP A 4 -9.99 -1.26 -7.24
CA ASP A 4 -11.31 -1.48 -7.82
C ASP A 4 -11.23 -2.50 -8.97
N MET A 5 -12.33 -3.18 -9.21
CA MET A 5 -12.51 -4.13 -10.31
C MET A 5 -13.74 -3.66 -11.09
N PHE A 6 -13.50 -3.19 -12.31
CA PHE A 6 -14.58 -2.73 -13.18
C PHE A 6 -15.29 -3.89 -13.86
N ASP A 7 -16.38 -3.61 -14.56
CA ASP A 7 -17.05 -4.62 -15.35
C ASP A 7 -16.14 -5.10 -16.50
N PRO A 8 -16.23 -6.37 -16.93
CA PRO A 8 -15.46 -6.88 -18.05
C PRO A 8 -15.70 -6.06 -19.32
N GLU A 9 -14.63 -5.67 -19.99
CA GLU A 9 -14.68 -4.97 -21.28
C GLU A 9 -14.71 -5.98 -22.43
N PHE A 10 -15.65 -5.80 -23.37
CA PHE A 10 -15.61 -6.51 -24.64
C PHE A 10 -14.70 -5.76 -25.62
N TYR A 11 -13.88 -6.51 -26.35
CA TYR A 11 -13.01 -5.94 -27.38
C TYR A 11 -12.94 -6.85 -28.60
N MET A 12 -12.60 -6.27 -29.76
CA MET A 12 -12.43 -7.03 -31.00
C MET A 12 -11.09 -7.77 -30.97
N GLY A 13 -11.11 -9.07 -30.64
CA GLY A 13 -9.92 -9.92 -30.59
C GLY A 13 -9.24 -10.04 -31.95
N VAL A 14 -10.05 -10.35 -32.97
CA VAL A 14 -9.67 -10.36 -34.38
C VAL A 14 -10.71 -9.54 -35.12
N TYR A 15 -10.30 -8.63 -36.00
CA TYR A 15 -11.21 -7.82 -36.81
C TYR A 15 -10.66 -7.63 -38.22
N GLU A 16 -11.57 -7.45 -39.18
CA GLU A 16 -11.24 -7.20 -40.58
C GLU A 16 -11.51 -5.75 -40.93
N THR A 17 -10.54 -5.09 -41.56
CA THR A 17 -10.72 -3.75 -42.14
C THR A 17 -10.78 -3.84 -43.66
N VAL A 18 -11.63 -3.02 -44.27
CA VAL A 18 -11.80 -2.94 -45.73
C VAL A 18 -11.37 -1.56 -46.18
N ASN A 19 -10.41 -1.52 -47.11
CA ASN A 19 -10.04 -0.26 -47.74
C ASN A 19 -11.14 0.17 -48.73
N GLN A 20 -11.70 1.37 -48.55
CA GLN A 20 -12.79 1.87 -49.40
C GLN A 20 -12.40 1.97 -50.89
N ASN A 21 -11.13 2.25 -51.19
CA ASN A 21 -10.66 2.48 -52.55
C ASN A 21 -10.26 1.20 -53.27
N THR A 22 -9.59 0.27 -52.57
CA THR A 22 -9.06 -0.95 -53.18
C THR A 22 -9.92 -2.18 -52.92
N LYS A 23 -10.91 -2.09 -52.02
CA LYS A 23 -11.68 -3.20 -51.45
C LYS A 23 -10.80 -4.31 -50.86
N ALA A 24 -9.52 -4.04 -50.62
CA ALA A 24 -8.61 -4.97 -49.98
C ALA A 24 -9.02 -5.16 -48.52
N ARG A 25 -9.08 -6.42 -48.10
CA ARG A 25 -9.41 -6.80 -46.73
C ARG A 25 -8.15 -7.16 -45.97
N VAL A 26 -8.00 -6.62 -44.77
CA VAL A 26 -6.84 -6.87 -43.90
C VAL A 26 -7.34 -7.33 -42.54
N LEU A 27 -6.78 -8.44 -42.06
CA LEU A 27 -7.04 -8.94 -40.71
C LEU A 27 -6.08 -8.29 -39.72
N HIS A 28 -6.64 -7.83 -38.61
CA HIS A 28 -5.93 -7.21 -37.50
C HIS A 28 -6.20 -7.97 -36.20
N PHE A 29 -5.28 -7.82 -35.25
CA PHE A 29 -5.40 -8.36 -33.90
C PHE A 29 -5.58 -7.20 -32.91
N GLY A 30 -6.61 -7.27 -32.08
CA GLY A 30 -6.89 -6.23 -31.07
C GLY A 30 -6.34 -6.55 -29.68
N LYS A 31 -5.70 -7.70 -29.46
CA LYS A 31 -5.09 -8.03 -28.15
C LYS A 31 -3.97 -7.03 -27.84
N TYR A 32 -3.93 -6.56 -26.59
CA TYR A 32 -3.01 -5.52 -26.10
C TYR A 32 -3.17 -4.13 -26.72
N ARG A 33 -4.39 -3.80 -27.18
CA ARG A 33 -4.74 -2.49 -27.72
C ARG A 33 -6.05 -1.98 -27.13
N ASP A 34 -6.16 -0.68 -26.94
CA ASP A 34 -7.39 -0.06 -26.46
C ASP A 34 -8.36 0.25 -27.60
N VAL A 35 -7.86 0.69 -28.75
CA VAL A 35 -8.65 1.08 -29.93
C VAL A 35 -8.27 0.19 -31.11
N ALA A 36 -9.27 -0.15 -31.94
CA ALA A 36 -9.03 -0.85 -33.21
C ALA A 36 -8.29 0.09 -34.18
N GLU A 37 -7.06 -0.29 -34.57
CA GLU A 37 -6.31 0.43 -35.60
C GLU A 37 -7.08 0.40 -36.92
N CYS A 38 -7.51 1.58 -37.37
CA CYS A 38 -8.09 1.82 -38.68
C CYS A 38 -7.29 2.92 -39.38
N GLY A 39 -6.76 2.63 -40.57
CA GLY A 39 -6.15 3.66 -41.41
C GLY A 39 -7.19 4.67 -41.93
N PRO A 40 -6.77 5.86 -42.39
CA PRO A 40 -7.68 6.95 -42.80
C PRO A 40 -8.59 6.64 -44.00
N GLN A 41 -8.42 5.49 -44.65
CA GLN A 41 -9.25 5.01 -45.78
C GLN A 41 -9.76 3.57 -45.57
N GLN A 42 -9.68 3.07 -44.34
CA GLN A 42 -10.10 1.74 -43.95
C GLN A 42 -11.31 1.83 -43.03
N GLU A 43 -12.33 1.03 -43.29
CA GLU A 43 -13.49 0.87 -42.42
C GLU A 43 -13.48 -0.51 -41.77
N LEU A 44 -13.99 -0.59 -40.55
CA LEU A 44 -14.22 -1.85 -39.84
C LEU A 44 -15.39 -2.62 -40.46
N ASP A 45 -15.16 -3.86 -40.88
CA ASP A 45 -16.23 -4.76 -41.30
C ASP A 45 -16.78 -5.53 -40.08
N LEU A 46 -17.76 -4.91 -39.41
CA LEU A 46 -18.43 -5.47 -38.24
C LEU A 46 -19.22 -6.76 -38.56
N ASN A 47 -19.55 -7.00 -39.83
CA ASN A 47 -20.33 -8.15 -40.26
C ASN A 47 -19.47 -9.30 -40.81
N SER A 48 -18.14 -9.18 -40.78
CA SER A 48 -17.24 -10.23 -41.25
C SER A 48 -17.35 -11.47 -40.35
N PRO A 49 -17.51 -12.68 -40.89
CA PRO A 49 -17.53 -13.92 -40.10
C PRO A 49 -16.19 -14.25 -39.45
N ARG A 50 -15.14 -13.46 -39.74
CA ARG A 50 -13.80 -13.59 -39.16
C ARG A 50 -13.56 -12.62 -38.01
N THR A 51 -14.52 -11.73 -37.73
CA THR A 51 -14.47 -10.83 -36.58
C THR A 51 -14.90 -11.61 -35.34
N THR A 52 -14.03 -11.63 -34.32
CA THR A 52 -14.29 -12.33 -33.06
C THR A 52 -14.18 -11.33 -31.91
N THR A 53 -15.26 -11.18 -31.16
CA THR A 53 -15.27 -10.43 -29.90
C THR A 53 -14.74 -11.31 -28.78
N LEU A 54 -13.87 -10.75 -27.95
CA LEU A 54 -13.31 -11.37 -26.76
C LEU A 54 -13.56 -10.45 -25.56
N GLU A 55 -13.41 -10.97 -24.36
CA GLU A 55 -13.55 -10.21 -23.12
C GLU A 55 -12.18 -10.03 -22.43
N ARG A 56 -12.05 -8.95 -21.67
CA ARG A 56 -10.88 -8.69 -20.81
C ARG A 56 -11.34 -8.02 -19.52
N GLN A 57 -10.63 -8.28 -18.43
CA GLN A 57 -10.91 -7.66 -17.14
C GLN A 57 -10.05 -6.41 -16.94
N THR A 58 -10.67 -5.29 -16.54
CA THR A 58 -9.98 -4.05 -16.17
C THR A 58 -9.94 -3.89 -14.66
N PHE A 59 -8.75 -3.63 -14.12
CA PHE A 59 -8.52 -3.36 -12.70
C PHE A 59 -7.97 -1.95 -12.51
N TYR A 60 -8.51 -1.21 -11.54
CA TYR A 60 -7.93 0.06 -11.10
C TYR A 60 -6.88 -0.24 -10.02
N CYS A 61 -5.62 0.07 -10.34
CA CYS A 61 -4.48 -0.18 -9.47
C CYS A 61 -3.86 1.12 -8.97
N VAL A 62 -3.51 1.14 -7.69
CA VAL A 62 -2.80 2.24 -7.03
C VAL A 62 -1.45 1.78 -6.49
N PRO A 63 -0.51 2.71 -6.21
CA PRO A 63 0.68 2.39 -5.42
C PRO A 63 0.29 1.69 -4.11
N VAL A 64 1.17 0.85 -3.58
CA VAL A 64 0.87 0.10 -2.35
C VAL A 64 0.67 1.09 -1.19
N PRO A 65 -0.50 1.11 -0.54
CA PRO A 65 -0.76 2.08 0.50
C PRO A 65 0.16 1.93 1.70
N GLY A 66 0.68 3.04 2.22
CA GLY A 66 1.54 3.06 3.40
C GLY A 66 2.91 2.40 3.19
N GLU A 67 3.34 2.22 1.94
CA GLU A 67 4.64 1.63 1.61
C GLU A 67 5.80 2.47 2.14
N SER A 68 6.70 1.82 2.89
CA SER A 68 7.85 2.45 3.54
C SER A 68 8.86 2.97 2.52
N THR A 69 9.54 4.07 2.84
CA THR A 69 10.50 4.73 1.93
C THR A 69 11.62 3.80 1.47
N TRP A 70 12.15 2.99 2.38
CA TRP A 70 13.22 2.02 2.07
C TRP A 70 12.78 0.94 1.06
N VAL A 71 11.49 0.61 1.00
CA VAL A 71 10.94 -0.32 0.01
C VAL A 71 10.91 0.35 -1.37
N LYS A 72 10.38 1.58 -1.42
CA LYS A 72 10.34 2.40 -2.66
C LYS A 72 11.74 2.58 -3.24
N GLU A 73 12.69 3.00 -2.42
CA GLU A 73 14.09 3.20 -2.81
C GLU A 73 14.74 1.90 -3.32
N ALA A 74 14.50 0.77 -2.64
CA ALA A 74 15.04 -0.51 -3.06
C ALA A 74 14.48 -0.96 -4.43
N TYR A 75 13.18 -0.79 -4.68
CA TYR A 75 12.60 -1.08 -5.99
C TYR A 75 13.09 -0.14 -7.08
N VAL A 76 13.25 1.17 -6.80
CA VAL A 76 13.84 2.14 -7.72
C VAL A 76 15.28 1.76 -8.09
N ASN A 77 16.07 1.33 -7.11
CA ASN A 77 17.46 0.92 -7.32
C ASN A 77 17.58 -0.41 -8.07
N ALA A 78 16.68 -1.36 -7.82
CA ALA A 78 16.66 -2.66 -8.51
C ALA A 78 16.18 -2.52 -9.96
N ASN A 79 15.20 -1.63 -10.21
CA ASN A 79 14.56 -1.44 -11.51
C ASN A 79 15.10 -0.23 -12.27
N GLN A 80 16.43 -0.07 -12.34
CA GLN A 80 17.06 0.83 -13.31
C GLN A 80 16.91 0.24 -14.72
N ALA A 81 15.69 0.26 -15.26
CA ALA A 81 15.46 -0.07 -16.65
C ALA A 81 16.35 0.85 -17.49
N ARG A 82 17.25 0.28 -18.31
CA ARG A 82 17.93 1.03 -19.37
C ARG A 82 16.83 1.54 -20.29
N VAL A 83 16.47 2.81 -20.16
CA VAL A 83 15.55 3.49 -21.07
C VAL A 83 16.22 3.50 -22.43
N SER A 84 15.99 2.45 -23.21
CA SER A 84 16.35 2.38 -24.62
C SER A 84 15.15 2.97 -25.32
N PRO A 85 15.22 4.21 -25.84
CA PRO A 85 14.10 4.77 -26.59
C PRO A 85 13.76 3.80 -27.71
N SER A 86 12.52 3.32 -27.73
CA SER A 86 12.03 2.46 -28.82
C SER A 86 12.22 3.22 -30.13
N THR A 87 12.98 2.64 -31.04
CA THR A 87 13.32 3.22 -32.36
C THR A 87 12.15 3.21 -33.34
N SER A 88 10.95 2.84 -32.89
CA SER A 88 9.74 2.71 -33.72
C SER A 88 8.73 3.86 -33.58
N TYR A 89 8.98 4.87 -32.73
CA TYR A 89 8.02 5.97 -32.54
C TYR A 89 8.47 7.25 -33.26
N THR A 90 7.88 7.55 -34.42
CA THR A 90 7.88 8.90 -34.99
C THR A 90 6.62 9.63 -34.53
N PRO A 91 6.70 10.53 -33.53
CA PRO A 91 5.54 11.33 -33.16
C PRO A 91 5.27 12.33 -34.30
N SER A 92 4.19 12.14 -35.05
CA SER A 92 3.64 13.16 -35.93
C SER A 92 3.06 14.29 -35.08
N ARG A 93 3.93 15.14 -34.52
CA ARG A 93 3.53 16.41 -33.92
C ARG A 93 2.96 17.30 -35.03
N HIS A 94 1.64 17.34 -35.16
CA HIS A 94 0.96 18.44 -35.82
C HIS A 94 1.20 19.69 -34.96
N LYS A 95 2.24 20.45 -35.34
CA LYS A 95 2.56 21.76 -34.79
C LYS A 95 1.40 22.67 -35.20
N ARG A 96 0.54 23.07 -34.25
CA ARG A 96 -0.38 24.19 -34.49
C ARG A 96 0.49 25.42 -34.76
N SER A 97 0.53 25.89 -36.00
CA SER A 97 1.04 27.23 -36.31
C SER A 97 -0.01 28.21 -35.82
N TYR A 98 0.35 29.02 -34.82
CA TYR A 98 -0.33 30.26 -34.55
C TYR A 98 0.08 31.20 -35.69
N GLU A 99 -0.84 31.48 -36.61
CA GLU A 99 -0.75 32.62 -37.52
C GLU A 99 -1.47 33.77 -36.80
N ASP A 100 -0.70 34.73 -36.28
CA ASP A 100 -1.24 36.02 -35.85
C ASP A 100 -1.43 36.87 -37.12
N ASP A 101 -2.70 37.20 -37.40
CA ASP A 101 -3.11 38.10 -38.45
C ASP A 101 -2.56 39.53 -38.22
N GLU A 102 -2.17 40.13 -39.34
CA GLU A 102 -1.60 41.47 -39.49
C GLU A 102 -2.61 42.57 -39.16
N ASP A 103 -2.20 43.62 -38.44
CA ASP A 103 -2.84 44.93 -38.53
C ASP A 103 -1.84 46.10 -38.31
N MET A 104 -1.51 46.74 -39.44
CA MET A 104 -1.37 48.18 -39.73
C MET A 104 -0.43 49.10 -38.92
N ASP A 105 0.67 49.47 -39.61
CA ASP A 105 1.42 50.74 -39.69
C ASP A 105 1.15 51.93 -38.76
N LEU A 106 2.25 52.53 -38.23
CA LEU A 106 2.71 53.91 -38.51
C LEU A 106 4.00 54.30 -37.73
N GLN A 107 5.16 54.16 -38.40
CA GLN A 107 6.28 55.12 -38.55
C GLN A 107 7.01 55.85 -37.36
N PRO A 108 8.23 56.42 -37.58
CA PRO A 108 9.42 56.17 -36.72
C PRO A 108 10.12 57.43 -36.16
N ASN A 109 11.10 57.24 -35.26
CA ASN A 109 12.27 58.15 -35.10
C ASN A 109 13.37 57.48 -34.24
N LYS A 110 14.54 57.17 -34.81
CA LYS A 110 15.79 57.97 -34.80
C LYS A 110 16.35 58.29 -33.41
N GLN A 111 17.49 57.70 -33.05
CA GLN A 111 18.83 58.34 -33.07
C GLN A 111 19.86 57.56 -32.23
N LYS A 112 20.98 57.19 -32.91
CA LYS A 112 22.39 57.47 -32.53
C LYS A 112 22.93 56.86 -31.23
N ASP A 113 24.18 56.45 -31.11
CA ASP A 113 25.38 56.47 -31.95
C ASP A 113 26.42 55.64 -31.16
N GLN A 114 27.28 54.87 -31.87
CA GLN A 114 28.73 54.78 -31.63
C GLN A 114 29.27 54.18 -30.29
N TYR A 115 30.39 53.45 -30.18
CA TYR A 115 31.57 53.24 -31.03
C TYR A 115 32.37 52.00 -30.56
N ALA A 116 33.06 51.36 -31.52
CA ALA A 116 34.37 50.67 -31.49
C ALA A 116 34.57 49.38 -30.63
N GLY A 117 35.19 48.30 -31.13
CA GLY A 117 36.00 48.16 -32.35
C GLY A 117 36.22 46.72 -32.84
N ALA A 118 36.38 46.66 -34.16
CA ALA A 118 36.90 45.57 -35.01
C ALA A 118 38.41 45.36 -34.76
N ARG A 119 39.15 44.30 -35.15
CA ARG A 119 39.06 43.26 -36.21
C ARG A 119 40.27 42.30 -36.05
N GLN A 120 40.12 41.04 -36.49
CA GLN A 120 41.05 40.17 -37.27
C GLN A 120 40.84 38.70 -36.84
N ALA A 121 40.11 37.85 -37.58
CA ALA A 121 40.41 37.22 -38.88
C ALA A 121 41.59 36.22 -38.83
N GLY A 122 41.26 34.91 -38.88
CA GLY A 122 42.24 33.82 -39.04
C GLY A 122 41.60 32.44 -38.83
N SER A 123 41.28 31.76 -39.93
CA SER A 123 40.55 30.51 -40.08
C SER A 123 41.33 29.24 -39.65
N VAL A 124 40.59 28.20 -39.20
CA VAL A 124 40.60 26.78 -39.65
C VAL A 124 40.43 25.78 -38.47
N GLY A 125 39.30 25.04 -38.49
CA GLY A 125 39.00 23.66 -38.01
C GLY A 125 39.62 23.12 -36.71
N GLY A 126 38.91 22.42 -35.80
CA GLY A 126 37.58 21.83 -35.81
C GLY A 126 37.46 20.88 -34.59
N LEU A 127 36.36 21.04 -33.84
CA LEU A 127 35.66 20.07 -32.97
C LEU A 127 36.40 19.43 -31.78
N GLN A 128 36.14 20.00 -30.60
CA GLN A 128 36.27 19.38 -29.28
C GLN A 128 34.89 19.26 -28.62
N TRP A 129 34.68 18.08 -28.03
CA TRP A 129 33.87 17.78 -26.83
C TRP A 129 32.35 17.54 -26.93
N CYS A 130 31.97 16.32 -26.50
CA CYS A 130 30.64 15.90 -26.08
C CYS A 130 30.12 16.72 -24.89
N GLY A 131 28.90 17.23 -25.00
CA GLY A 131 28.11 17.75 -23.89
C GLY A 131 26.77 17.03 -23.79
N GLU A 132 26.53 16.38 -22.65
CA GLU A 132 25.22 15.87 -22.22
C GLU A 132 24.16 16.98 -22.14
N PRO A 133 22.87 16.68 -22.36
CA PRO A 133 21.79 17.50 -21.81
C PRO A 133 21.15 16.80 -20.60
N LYS A 134 21.43 17.36 -19.41
CA LYS A 134 20.67 17.16 -18.17
C LYS A 134 19.22 17.59 -18.38
N ARG A 135 18.26 16.71 -18.09
CA ARG A 135 16.88 17.09 -17.75
C ARG A 135 16.74 16.93 -16.24
N LEU A 136 16.83 18.06 -15.52
CA LEU A 136 16.43 18.15 -14.12
C LEU A 136 14.91 18.31 -14.08
N GLU A 137 14.26 17.42 -13.34
CA GLU A 137 12.93 17.61 -12.79
C GLU A 137 12.97 18.85 -11.88
N THR A 138 12.11 19.83 -12.14
CA THR A 138 12.00 21.02 -11.29
C THR A 138 10.89 20.76 -10.28
N GLU A 139 11.29 20.56 -9.03
CA GLU A 139 10.42 20.63 -7.86
C GLU A 139 9.79 22.03 -7.78
N ALA A 140 8.47 22.10 -7.60
CA ALA A 140 7.79 23.35 -7.31
C ALA A 140 7.91 23.66 -5.80
N SER A 141 8.66 24.71 -5.48
CA SER A 141 8.81 25.26 -4.14
C SER A 141 7.48 25.74 -3.58
N ALA A 142 7.17 25.34 -2.35
CA ALA A 142 6.03 25.84 -1.59
C ALA A 142 6.25 27.30 -1.16
N GLY A 143 5.29 28.18 -1.47
CA GLY A 143 5.15 29.49 -0.82
C GLY A 143 4.75 30.64 -1.74
N GLN A 144 3.45 30.86 -1.92
CA GLN A 144 2.73 32.16 -1.80
C GLN A 144 1.35 32.06 -2.48
N GLN A 145 0.31 32.31 -1.69
CA GLN A 145 -1.08 32.44 -2.14
C GLN A 145 -1.24 33.67 -3.05
N LEU A 146 -1.85 33.50 -4.23
CA LEU A 146 -3.03 34.23 -4.72
C LEU A 146 -3.20 34.04 -6.24
N ASN A 147 -4.41 33.62 -6.64
CA ASN A 147 -5.02 33.67 -7.96
C ASN A 147 -4.44 32.79 -9.09
N SER A 148 -4.89 31.54 -9.12
CA SER A 148 -5.13 30.83 -10.39
C SER A 148 -6.63 30.53 -10.53
N LEU A 149 -7.27 31.23 -11.46
CA LEU A 149 -8.65 31.00 -11.85
C LEU A 149 -8.74 29.71 -12.68
N ASN A 150 -9.67 28.84 -12.29
CA ASN A 150 -10.34 27.80 -13.08
C ASN A 150 -9.46 26.77 -13.81
N LEU A 151 -8.89 25.85 -13.04
CA LEU A 151 -8.76 24.45 -13.46
C LEU A 151 -9.80 23.66 -12.64
N SER A 152 -10.65 22.90 -13.34
CA SER A 152 -11.58 21.93 -12.77
C SER A 152 -10.94 21.15 -11.62
N SER A 153 -11.72 20.87 -10.57
CA SER A 153 -11.35 20.13 -9.36
C SER A 153 -10.22 19.12 -9.57
N PRO A 154 -9.21 19.04 -8.67
CA PRO A 154 -8.13 18.06 -8.79
C PRO A 154 -8.75 16.67 -9.00
N PHE A 155 -8.37 16.01 -10.10
CA PHE A 155 -8.87 14.67 -10.42
C PHE A 155 -8.54 13.74 -9.24
N ASP A 156 -9.56 13.23 -8.56
CA ASP A 156 -9.36 12.38 -7.39
C ASP A 156 -8.93 10.98 -7.84
N LEU A 157 -7.64 10.70 -7.70
CA LEU A 157 -7.04 9.40 -7.98
C LEU A 157 -7.47 8.33 -6.97
N ASN A 158 -8.32 8.68 -5.99
CA ASN A 158 -8.98 7.77 -5.05
C ASN A 158 -8.00 6.98 -4.20
N PHE A 159 -6.87 7.58 -3.82
CA PHE A 159 -5.94 6.90 -2.93
C PHE A 159 -6.59 6.65 -1.57
N PRO A 160 -6.37 5.48 -0.95
CA PRO A 160 -7.02 5.13 0.32
C PRO A 160 -6.45 5.94 1.48
N LEU A 161 -5.18 6.36 1.41
CA LEU A 161 -4.52 7.13 2.45
C LEU A 161 -4.28 8.59 2.04
N PRO A 162 -4.42 9.54 2.98
CA PRO A 162 -4.20 10.95 2.70
C PRO A 162 -2.72 11.24 2.41
N GLY A 163 -2.45 12.09 1.42
CA GLY A 163 -1.09 12.53 1.07
C GLY A 163 -0.28 11.54 0.24
N GLU A 164 -0.87 10.42 -0.19
CA GLU A 164 -0.21 9.51 -1.11
C GLU A 164 -0.02 10.15 -2.48
N LYS A 165 1.16 9.88 -3.04
CA LYS A 165 1.57 10.33 -4.37
C LYS A 165 2.10 9.14 -5.14
N GLY A 166 1.75 9.07 -6.41
CA GLY A 166 2.26 8.06 -7.33
C GLY A 166 1.30 7.86 -8.51
N PRO A 167 1.70 7.07 -9.51
CA PRO A 167 0.85 6.79 -10.65
C PRO A 167 -0.23 5.78 -10.25
N ALA A 168 -1.50 6.15 -10.40
CA ALA A 168 -2.57 5.18 -10.54
C ALA A 168 -2.58 4.63 -11.97
N CYS A 169 -2.97 3.38 -12.17
CA CYS A 169 -3.02 2.79 -13.51
C CYS A 169 -4.23 1.87 -13.70
N LEU A 170 -4.69 1.80 -14.94
CA LEU A 170 -5.66 0.81 -15.38
C LEU A 170 -4.92 -0.40 -15.93
N VAL A 171 -5.23 -1.57 -15.39
CA VAL A 171 -4.52 -2.81 -15.70
C VAL A 171 -5.50 -3.75 -16.39
N LYS A 172 -5.21 -4.08 -17.65
CA LYS A 172 -6.08 -4.91 -18.49
C LYS A 172 -5.51 -6.32 -18.59
N VAL A 173 -6.25 -7.29 -18.07
CA VAL A 173 -5.87 -8.71 -17.99
C VAL A 173 -6.76 -9.52 -18.93
N TYR A 174 -6.13 -10.39 -19.73
CA TYR A 174 -6.80 -11.14 -20.80
C TYR A 174 -7.06 -12.61 -20.46
N GLU A 175 -6.43 -13.15 -19.41
CA GLU A 175 -6.50 -14.56 -19.04
C GLU A 175 -6.37 -14.68 -17.51
N ASP A 176 -6.98 -15.71 -16.91
CA ASP A 176 -6.89 -16.06 -15.48
C ASP A 176 -7.20 -14.91 -14.48
N TRP A 177 -8.06 -13.96 -14.86
CA TRP A 177 -8.37 -12.80 -14.01
C TRP A 177 -9.11 -13.16 -12.71
N ASP A 178 -9.79 -14.31 -12.65
CA ASP A 178 -10.51 -14.80 -11.45
C ASP A 178 -9.58 -15.04 -10.24
N CYS A 179 -8.27 -15.11 -10.47
CA CYS A 179 -7.27 -15.30 -9.41
C CYS A 179 -7.04 -14.03 -8.57
N PHE A 180 -7.50 -12.86 -9.03
CA PHE A 180 -7.23 -11.57 -8.43
C PHE A 180 -8.44 -11.01 -7.71
N LYS A 181 -8.21 -10.41 -6.54
CA LYS A 181 -9.22 -9.78 -5.70
C LYS A 181 -8.79 -8.38 -5.31
N VAL A 182 -9.76 -7.56 -4.91
CA VAL A 182 -9.51 -6.25 -4.30
C VAL A 182 -8.56 -6.42 -3.11
N ASN A 183 -7.63 -5.48 -2.94
CA ASN A 183 -6.52 -5.47 -1.97
C ASN A 183 -5.35 -6.40 -2.29
N ASP A 184 -5.41 -7.19 -3.37
CA ASP A 184 -4.25 -7.95 -3.82
C ASP A 184 -3.14 -7.02 -4.33
N ILE A 185 -1.90 -7.41 -4.04
CA ILE A 185 -0.71 -6.73 -4.53
C ILE A 185 -0.16 -7.53 -5.71
N LEU A 186 0.04 -6.85 -6.82
CA LEU A 186 0.52 -7.44 -8.07
C LEU A 186 1.83 -6.80 -8.50
N GLU A 187 2.71 -7.63 -9.03
CA GLU A 187 3.83 -7.24 -9.88
C GLU A 187 3.42 -7.51 -11.33
N LEU A 188 3.54 -6.49 -12.19
CA LEU A 188 2.94 -6.48 -13.52
C LEU A 188 4.00 -6.18 -14.58
N TYR A 189 3.99 -6.97 -15.64
CA TYR A 189 4.77 -6.73 -16.84
C TYR A 189 3.81 -6.68 -18.03
N GLY A 190 3.87 -5.60 -18.80
CA GLY A 190 2.91 -5.36 -19.85
C GLY A 190 3.31 -4.26 -20.81
N ILE A 191 2.42 -4.00 -21.76
CA ILE A 191 2.55 -2.96 -22.77
C ILE A 191 1.81 -1.72 -22.26
N LEU A 192 2.53 -0.61 -22.16
CA LEU A 192 1.93 0.69 -21.85
C LEU A 192 1.21 1.22 -23.10
N SER A 193 -0.10 1.41 -23.00
CA SER A 193 -0.92 2.04 -24.03
C SER A 193 -0.97 3.54 -23.79
N VAL A 194 -0.55 4.30 -24.81
CA VAL A 194 -0.57 5.78 -24.82
C VAL A 194 -1.29 6.23 -26.09
N ASP A 195 -2.55 5.86 -26.21
CA ASP A 195 -3.36 6.25 -27.37
C ASP A 195 -3.95 7.67 -27.16
N PRO A 196 -3.60 8.67 -28.00
CA PRO A 196 -4.14 10.02 -27.89
C PRO A 196 -5.64 10.10 -28.21
N VAL A 197 -6.24 9.14 -28.93
CA VAL A 197 -7.67 9.14 -29.25
C VAL A 197 -8.52 9.09 -27.98
N LEU A 198 -8.05 8.36 -26.97
CA LEU A 198 -8.69 8.27 -25.65
C LEU A 198 -8.68 9.58 -24.86
N SER A 199 -7.85 10.56 -25.25
CA SER A 199 -7.84 11.90 -24.63
C SER A 199 -8.84 12.87 -25.28
N ILE A 200 -9.25 12.59 -26.52
CA ILE A 200 -10.16 13.44 -27.32
C ILE A 200 -11.62 13.13 -26.99
N LEU A 201 -11.94 11.89 -26.62
CA LEU A 201 -13.28 11.45 -26.20
C LEU A 201 -13.83 12.21 -24.97
N ASN A 202 -12.98 12.88 -24.20
CA ASN A 202 -13.41 13.71 -23.06
C ASN A 202 -13.93 15.10 -23.45
N ASN A 203 -13.69 15.57 -24.69
CA ASN A 203 -13.95 16.97 -25.06
C ASN A 203 -14.99 17.17 -26.18
N ASP A 204 -15.25 16.18 -27.05
CA ASP A 204 -16.16 16.37 -28.20
C ASP A 204 -17.22 15.25 -28.27
N GLU A 205 -18.45 15.58 -27.84
CA GLU A 205 -19.62 14.69 -27.85
C GLU A 205 -20.06 14.20 -29.25
N ARG A 206 -19.46 14.69 -30.34
CA ARG A 206 -19.95 14.43 -31.71
C ARG A 206 -19.18 13.40 -32.53
N ASP A 207 -17.91 13.14 -32.24
CA ASP A 207 -17.09 12.18 -33.01
C ASP A 207 -16.88 10.83 -32.31
N ALA A 208 -17.23 10.73 -31.02
CA ALA A 208 -17.15 9.49 -30.24
C ALA A 208 -18.10 8.38 -30.73
N SER A 209 -19.21 8.76 -31.37
CA SER A 209 -20.25 7.83 -31.81
C SER A 209 -19.85 6.93 -32.99
N ALA A 210 -18.74 7.23 -33.67
CA ALA A 210 -18.32 6.49 -34.86
C ALA A 210 -17.25 5.41 -34.59
N LEU A 211 -16.60 5.44 -33.41
CA LEU A 211 -15.49 4.54 -33.04
C LEU A 211 -15.81 3.63 -31.84
N LEU A 212 -16.92 3.88 -31.14
CA LEU A 212 -17.41 3.05 -30.04
C LEU A 212 -18.57 2.17 -30.52
N ASP A 213 -18.68 0.98 -29.91
CA ASP A 213 -19.81 0.08 -30.16
C ASP A 213 -21.11 0.79 -29.76
N PRO A 214 -22.20 0.75 -30.57
CA PRO A 214 -23.48 1.41 -30.28
C PRO A 214 -24.14 1.03 -28.94
N MET A 215 -23.58 0.08 -28.19
CA MET A 215 -24.08 -0.43 -26.93
C MET A 215 -23.50 0.30 -25.69
N GLU A 216 -22.44 1.12 -25.83
CA GLU A 216 -21.86 1.94 -24.73
C GLU A 216 -22.60 3.28 -24.52
N CYS A 217 -23.72 3.52 -25.21
CA CYS A 217 -24.45 4.80 -25.21
C CYS A 217 -25.34 5.01 -23.94
N ALA A 218 -25.11 4.26 -22.87
CA ALA A 218 -25.90 4.31 -21.63
C ALA A 218 -25.13 4.86 -20.42
N ASP A 219 -23.81 5.03 -20.52
CA ASP A 219 -22.97 5.40 -19.39
C ASP A 219 -23.10 6.90 -19.08
N THR A 220 -23.04 7.25 -17.79
CA THR A 220 -23.07 8.67 -17.40
C THR A 220 -21.75 9.37 -17.76
N THR A 221 -21.78 10.70 -17.94
CA THR A 221 -20.54 11.47 -18.20
C THR A 221 -19.52 11.40 -17.05
N GLU A 222 -19.95 11.02 -15.85
CA GLU A 222 -19.09 10.80 -14.69
C GLU A 222 -18.43 9.42 -14.75
N GLU A 223 -19.21 8.40 -15.10
CA GLU A 223 -18.75 7.04 -15.34
C GLU A 223 -17.68 7.01 -16.45
N GLN A 224 -17.96 7.63 -17.59
CA GLN A 224 -17.00 7.66 -18.71
C GLN A 224 -15.69 8.37 -18.34
N ARG A 225 -15.74 9.41 -17.48
CA ARG A 225 -14.54 10.09 -16.98
C ARG A 225 -13.68 9.23 -16.05
N VAL A 226 -14.29 8.32 -15.30
CA VAL A 226 -13.59 7.43 -14.36
C VAL A 226 -13.05 6.17 -15.06
N HIS A 227 -13.79 5.60 -16.00
CA HIS A 227 -13.37 4.42 -16.77
C HIS A 227 -12.42 4.77 -17.92
N SER A 228 -12.56 5.98 -18.48
CA SER A 228 -11.71 6.49 -19.54
C SER A 228 -10.94 7.76 -19.19
N PRO A 229 -10.12 7.77 -18.11
CA PRO A 229 -9.31 8.92 -17.76
C PRO A 229 -8.22 9.17 -18.82
N PRO A 230 -7.74 10.42 -18.96
CA PRO A 230 -6.62 10.73 -19.85
C PRO A 230 -5.39 9.88 -19.49
N ALA A 231 -4.75 9.30 -20.51
CA ALA A 231 -3.56 8.45 -20.33
C ALA A 231 -2.38 9.19 -19.67
N SER A 232 -2.39 10.53 -19.67
CA SER A 232 -1.43 11.37 -18.95
C SER A 232 -1.59 11.36 -17.43
N LEU A 233 -2.80 11.07 -16.93
CA LEU A 233 -3.12 11.01 -15.50
C LEU A 233 -3.11 9.57 -15.00
N VAL A 234 -3.77 8.68 -15.75
CA VAL A 234 -3.91 7.26 -15.39
C VAL A 234 -3.50 6.41 -16.60
N PRO A 235 -2.23 5.96 -16.67
CA PRO A 235 -1.75 5.08 -17.72
C PRO A 235 -2.51 3.75 -17.77
N ARG A 236 -2.67 3.20 -18.99
CA ARG A 236 -3.26 1.89 -19.24
C ARG A 236 -2.16 0.87 -19.55
N ILE A 237 -2.15 -0.24 -18.83
CA ILE A 237 -1.16 -1.32 -19.00
C ILE A 237 -1.91 -2.56 -19.43
N HIS A 238 -1.59 -3.06 -20.62
CA HIS A 238 -2.04 -4.36 -21.07
C HIS A 238 -1.08 -5.43 -20.58
N VAL A 239 -1.56 -6.32 -19.71
CA VAL A 239 -0.74 -7.27 -18.99
C VAL A 239 -0.36 -8.46 -19.86
N ILE A 240 0.94 -8.77 -19.87
CA ILE A 240 1.48 -10.00 -20.47
C ILE A 240 1.80 -11.02 -19.37
N LEU A 241 2.41 -10.55 -18.28
CA LEU A 241 2.74 -11.37 -17.13
C LEU A 241 2.30 -10.66 -15.85
N VAL A 242 1.61 -11.39 -14.99
CA VAL A 242 1.18 -10.93 -13.67
C VAL A 242 1.64 -11.91 -12.61
N GLN A 243 2.22 -11.35 -11.55
CA GLN A 243 2.61 -12.10 -10.38
C GLN A 243 1.95 -11.52 -9.14
N LYS A 244 1.07 -12.31 -8.52
CA LYS A 244 0.50 -11.98 -7.21
C LYS A 244 1.58 -12.10 -6.13
N LEU A 245 1.82 -11.00 -5.42
CA LEU A 245 2.83 -10.89 -4.36
C LEU A 245 2.22 -11.29 -3.01
N GLN A 246 2.97 -12.08 -2.23
CA GLN A 246 2.61 -12.42 -0.84
C GLN A 246 3.11 -11.35 0.15
N HIS A 247 4.19 -10.65 -0.20
CA HIS A 247 4.77 -9.54 0.54
C HIS A 247 5.43 -8.55 -0.43
N ILE A 248 5.70 -7.34 0.06
CA ILE A 248 6.39 -6.29 -0.72
C ILE A 248 7.83 -6.05 -0.26
N ASN A 249 8.37 -6.90 0.62
CA ASN A 249 9.76 -6.77 1.08
C ASN A 249 10.73 -7.15 -0.07
N PRO A 250 11.52 -6.19 -0.61
CA PRO A 250 12.41 -6.41 -1.74
C PRO A 250 13.66 -7.22 -1.38
N LEU A 251 13.95 -7.38 -0.08
CA LEU A 251 15.07 -8.20 0.41
C LEU A 251 14.75 -9.70 0.42
N LEU A 252 13.48 -10.05 0.15
CA LEU A 252 13.00 -11.42 0.12
C LEU A 252 12.48 -11.78 -1.28
N PRO A 253 12.54 -13.06 -1.68
CA PRO A 253 11.94 -13.51 -2.92
C PRO A 253 10.41 -13.29 -2.92
N ALA A 254 9.88 -12.70 -3.99
CA ALA A 254 8.48 -12.30 -4.16
C ALA A 254 7.38 -13.36 -3.88
N CYS A 255 7.72 -14.66 -3.92
CA CYS A 255 6.84 -15.75 -3.50
C CYS A 255 7.64 -16.78 -2.71
N LEU A 256 7.27 -17.01 -1.44
CA LEU A 256 7.94 -17.98 -0.57
C LEU A 256 7.42 -19.42 -0.79
N ASN A 257 6.20 -19.57 -1.32
CA ASN A 257 5.50 -20.86 -1.37
C ASN A 257 5.49 -21.56 -2.75
N LYS A 258 5.97 -20.91 -3.84
CA LYS A 258 5.94 -21.51 -5.19
C LYS A 258 7.06 -22.53 -5.39
N GLU A 259 6.69 -23.72 -5.87
CA GLU A 259 7.53 -24.93 -5.89
C GLU A 259 8.75 -24.85 -6.82
N GLU A 260 8.72 -23.97 -7.83
CA GLU A 260 9.67 -23.96 -8.95
C GLU A 260 11.03 -23.31 -8.62
N SER A 261 11.22 -22.78 -7.40
CA SER A 261 12.51 -22.21 -6.94
C SER A 261 12.92 -22.69 -5.55
N LYS A 262 12.47 -23.89 -5.14
CA LYS A 262 12.73 -24.49 -3.82
C LYS A 262 14.22 -24.51 -3.45
N THR A 263 15.15 -24.75 -4.38
CA THR A 263 16.57 -24.98 -4.04
C THR A 263 17.32 -23.74 -3.52
N CYS A 264 17.21 -22.57 -4.17
CA CYS A 264 17.88 -21.35 -3.69
C CYS A 264 17.10 -20.68 -2.55
N LYS A 265 15.76 -20.76 -2.57
CA LYS A 265 14.88 -20.24 -1.51
C LYS A 265 15.05 -21.00 -0.20
N PHE A 266 15.01 -22.33 -0.24
CA PHE A 266 15.23 -23.17 0.93
C PHE A 266 16.62 -22.95 1.51
N LYS A 267 17.66 -22.81 0.66
CA LYS A 267 19.01 -22.47 1.12
C LYS A 267 19.08 -21.10 1.82
N PHE A 268 18.42 -20.09 1.27
CA PHE A 268 18.38 -18.76 1.88
C PHE A 268 17.67 -18.80 3.24
N VAL A 269 16.48 -19.39 3.30
CA VAL A 269 15.71 -19.54 4.54
C VAL A 269 16.50 -20.37 5.55
N SER A 270 17.03 -21.55 5.16
CA SER A 270 17.81 -22.40 6.07
C SER A 270 19.07 -21.71 6.59
N SER A 271 19.74 -20.91 5.74
CA SER A 271 20.91 -20.12 6.16
C SER A 271 20.49 -19.08 7.20
N PHE A 272 19.43 -18.33 6.94
CA PHE A 272 18.95 -17.28 7.83
C PHE A 272 18.39 -17.83 9.16
N MET A 273 17.80 -19.03 9.16
CA MET A 273 17.33 -19.70 10.37
C MET A 273 18.46 -19.94 11.39
N SER A 274 19.70 -20.10 10.93
CA SER A 274 20.86 -20.23 11.83
C SER A 274 21.27 -18.91 12.50
N GLU A 275 21.02 -17.77 11.85
CA GLU A 275 21.29 -16.42 12.35
C GLU A 275 20.12 -15.82 13.13
N LEU A 276 19.00 -16.55 13.26
CA LEU A 276 17.76 -16.02 13.77
C LEU A 276 17.83 -15.66 15.26
N SER A 277 18.52 -16.48 16.07
CA SER A 277 18.69 -16.22 17.50
C SER A 277 19.49 -14.94 17.81
N PRO A 278 20.69 -14.71 17.24
CA PRO A 278 21.42 -13.45 17.48
C PRO A 278 20.66 -12.24 16.92
N VAL A 279 20.04 -12.35 15.73
CA VAL A 279 19.25 -11.26 15.15
C VAL A 279 18.07 -10.88 16.05
N ARG A 280 17.39 -11.87 16.65
CA ARG A 280 16.33 -11.63 17.63
C ARG A 280 16.86 -10.91 18.87
N ALA A 281 18.01 -11.30 19.40
CA ALA A 281 18.58 -10.68 20.59
C ALA A 281 18.95 -9.21 20.33
N GLU A 282 19.55 -8.93 19.18
CA GLU A 282 19.86 -7.56 18.74
C GLU A 282 18.59 -6.73 18.52
N LEU A 283 17.57 -7.29 17.86
CA LEU A 283 16.27 -6.63 17.66
C LEU A 283 15.59 -6.31 18.99
N LEU A 284 15.63 -7.24 19.94
CA LEU A 284 15.07 -7.04 21.27
C LEU A 284 15.80 -5.92 22.02
N GLY A 285 17.14 -5.89 21.96
CA GLY A 285 17.93 -4.80 22.54
C GLY A 285 17.58 -3.45 21.92
N PHE A 286 17.50 -3.39 20.59
CA PHE A 286 17.12 -2.20 19.85
C PHE A 286 15.72 -1.68 20.23
N LEU A 287 14.72 -2.56 20.26
CA LEU A 287 13.35 -2.19 20.64
C LEU A 287 13.20 -1.87 22.12
N THR A 288 14.02 -2.48 23.00
CA THR A 288 14.08 -2.14 24.42
C THR A 288 14.53 -0.70 24.59
N HIS A 289 15.56 -0.26 23.86
CA HIS A 289 15.97 1.15 23.86
C HIS A 289 14.90 2.06 23.24
N ALA A 290 14.24 1.63 22.16
CA ALA A 290 13.13 2.38 21.56
C ALA A 290 11.94 2.57 22.51
N LEU A 291 11.71 1.61 23.42
CA LEU A 291 10.68 1.64 24.46
C LEU A 291 11.24 2.06 25.83
N LEU A 292 12.26 2.92 25.83
CA LEU A 292 12.76 3.58 27.05
C LEU A 292 13.27 2.60 28.12
N GLY A 293 13.88 1.50 27.71
CA GLY A 293 14.43 0.46 28.58
C GLY A 293 13.45 -0.64 28.97
N ASP A 294 12.19 -0.61 28.50
CA ASP A 294 11.19 -1.63 28.85
C ASP A 294 11.31 -2.88 27.97
N SER A 295 12.02 -3.88 28.47
CA SER A 295 12.24 -5.15 27.75
C SER A 295 10.97 -5.99 27.60
N LEU A 296 10.01 -5.88 28.54
CA LEU A 296 8.75 -6.62 28.44
C LEU A 296 7.89 -6.08 27.30
N ALA A 297 7.75 -4.75 27.21
CA ALA A 297 7.03 -4.12 26.12
C ALA A 297 7.68 -4.42 24.76
N ALA A 298 9.02 -4.43 24.69
CA ALA A 298 9.77 -4.78 23.48
C ALA A 298 9.53 -6.22 23.03
N GLU A 299 9.48 -7.18 23.96
CA GLU A 299 9.16 -8.58 23.63
C GLU A 299 7.79 -8.67 22.95
N TYR A 300 6.75 -8.10 23.55
CA TYR A 300 5.41 -8.12 22.97
C TYR A 300 5.28 -7.34 21.65
N LEU A 301 6.04 -6.26 21.47
CA LEU A 301 6.10 -5.55 20.20
C LEU A 301 6.66 -6.45 19.08
N ILE A 302 7.69 -7.25 19.37
CA ILE A 302 8.19 -8.23 18.40
C ILE A 302 7.09 -9.27 18.08
N LEU A 303 6.42 -9.80 19.11
CA LEU A 303 5.34 -10.78 18.92
C LEU A 303 4.20 -10.21 18.07
N HIS A 304 3.85 -8.95 18.28
CA HIS A 304 2.88 -8.21 17.47
C HIS A 304 3.34 -8.09 16.02
N LEU A 305 4.57 -7.64 15.77
CA LEU A 305 5.09 -7.44 14.42
C LEU A 305 5.19 -8.73 13.61
N ILE A 306 5.41 -9.89 14.25
CA ILE A 306 5.45 -11.19 13.56
C ILE A 306 4.09 -11.90 13.49
N SER A 307 3.08 -11.40 14.21
CA SER A 307 1.74 -11.98 14.18
C SER A 307 1.10 -11.81 12.80
N THR A 308 0.24 -12.76 12.43
CA THR A 308 -0.49 -12.76 11.16
C THR A 308 -1.66 -13.73 11.25
N VAL A 309 -2.75 -13.43 10.55
CA VAL A 309 -3.89 -14.35 10.44
C VAL A 309 -3.51 -15.50 9.51
N TYR A 310 -3.22 -16.67 10.08
CA TYR A 310 -2.77 -17.84 9.30
C TYR A 310 -3.92 -18.75 8.88
N THR A 311 -5.04 -18.74 9.59
CA THR A 311 -6.22 -19.55 9.25
C THR A 311 -7.48 -18.87 9.77
N ARG A 312 -8.56 -19.01 9.02
CA ARG A 312 -9.91 -18.63 9.46
C ARG A 312 -10.72 -19.90 9.59
N ARG A 313 -11.31 -20.12 10.76
CA ARG A 313 -12.31 -21.18 10.98
C ARG A 313 -13.65 -20.48 11.14
N ASP A 314 -14.53 -20.66 10.16
CA ASP A 314 -15.76 -19.89 10.01
C ASP A 314 -15.48 -18.38 10.01
N VAL A 315 -15.94 -17.67 11.04
CA VAL A 315 -15.81 -16.21 11.19
C VAL A 315 -14.60 -15.82 12.06
N LEU A 316 -13.99 -16.77 12.79
CA LEU A 316 -12.93 -16.45 13.75
C LEU A 316 -11.53 -16.42 13.09
N PRO A 317 -10.86 -15.25 13.06
CA PRO A 317 -9.47 -15.16 12.59
C PRO A 317 -8.50 -15.69 13.66
N LEU A 318 -7.70 -16.70 13.30
CA LEU A 318 -6.67 -17.25 14.20
C LEU A 318 -5.30 -16.64 13.88
N GLY A 319 -4.58 -16.24 14.94
CA GLY A 319 -3.21 -15.74 14.85
C GLY A 319 -3.04 -14.22 14.80
N LYS A 320 -4.16 -13.47 14.78
CA LYS A 320 -4.11 -12.03 15.04
C LYS A 320 -3.60 -11.78 16.45
N PHE A 321 -2.83 -10.70 16.63
CA PHE A 321 -2.36 -10.30 17.95
C PHE A 321 -2.28 -8.77 18.03
N THR A 322 -3.41 -8.15 18.40
CA THR A 322 -3.47 -6.70 18.60
C THR A 322 -2.93 -6.33 19.97
N VAL A 323 -1.93 -5.44 20.01
CA VAL A 323 -1.31 -4.97 21.24
C VAL A 323 -1.68 -3.51 21.49
N ASN A 324 -2.15 -3.21 22.69
CA ASN A 324 -2.28 -1.85 23.21
C ASN A 324 -1.14 -1.54 24.18
N LEU A 325 -0.29 -0.58 23.83
CA LEU A 325 0.70 0.02 24.69
C LEU A 325 0.08 1.23 25.41
N SER A 326 -0.29 1.00 26.67
CA SER A 326 -0.83 2.01 27.58
C SER A 326 0.27 2.72 28.38
N GLY A 327 0.01 3.90 28.94
CA GLY A 327 1.00 4.66 29.70
C GLY A 327 1.95 5.49 28.82
N CYS A 328 1.60 5.72 27.56
CA CYS A 328 2.39 6.55 26.66
C CYS A 328 2.30 8.04 27.10
N PRO A 329 3.42 8.79 27.13
CA PRO A 329 3.41 10.17 27.60
C PRO A 329 2.71 11.12 26.61
N ARG A 330 1.60 11.76 27.03
CA ARG A 330 0.75 12.67 26.22
C ARG A 330 1.49 13.81 25.52
N SER A 331 2.49 14.42 26.17
CA SER A 331 3.20 15.61 25.70
C SER A 331 4.46 15.30 24.88
N SER A 332 4.73 14.02 24.62
CA SER A 332 5.97 13.60 23.97
C SER A 332 5.70 13.26 22.51
N THR A 333 6.62 13.67 21.64
CA THR A 333 6.74 13.16 20.26
C THR A 333 7.06 11.66 20.21
N PHE A 334 6.97 10.94 21.34
CA PHE A 334 7.33 9.54 21.48
C PHE A 334 6.52 8.62 20.55
N THR A 335 5.20 8.78 20.48
CA THR A 335 4.35 7.93 19.61
C THR A 335 4.70 8.12 18.14
N GLU A 336 5.08 9.33 17.75
CA GLU A 336 5.59 9.64 16.41
C GLU A 336 6.95 8.97 16.15
N HIS A 337 7.90 9.09 17.07
CA HIS A 337 9.21 8.46 16.94
C HIS A 337 9.11 6.94 16.93
N LEU A 338 8.24 6.36 17.75
CA LEU A 338 7.97 4.93 17.77
C LEU A 338 7.39 4.48 16.42
N TYR A 339 6.46 5.25 15.85
CA TYR A 339 5.95 5.00 14.51
C TYR A 339 7.05 5.07 13.45
N ARG A 340 7.96 6.07 13.50
CA ARG A 340 9.11 6.16 12.58
C ARG A 340 10.00 4.93 12.68
N ILE A 341 10.26 4.42 13.88
CA ILE A 341 11.02 3.17 14.08
C ILE A 341 10.30 1.99 13.42
N ILE A 342 8.98 1.84 13.64
CA ILE A 342 8.20 0.78 13.01
C ILE A 342 8.28 0.90 11.48
N GLN A 343 8.13 2.10 10.92
CA GLN A 343 8.22 2.38 9.48
C GLN A 343 9.57 1.98 8.89
N HIS A 344 10.67 2.10 9.64
CA HIS A 344 11.99 1.62 9.21
C HIS A 344 12.14 0.09 9.24
N LEU A 345 11.34 -0.62 10.03
CA LEU A 345 11.41 -2.07 10.23
C LEU A 345 10.44 -2.85 9.32
N VAL A 346 9.25 -2.32 9.08
CA VAL A 346 8.19 -3.00 8.31
C VAL A 346 8.09 -2.46 6.89
N PRO A 347 7.59 -3.27 5.94
CA PRO A 347 7.49 -2.86 4.54
C PRO A 347 6.34 -1.90 4.25
N ALA A 348 5.21 -2.01 4.97
CA ALA A 348 4.07 -1.11 4.88
C ALA A 348 3.54 -0.78 6.28
N SER A 349 3.35 0.51 6.54
CA SER A 349 2.82 1.03 7.81
C SER A 349 2.02 2.30 7.60
N PHE A 350 1.00 2.50 8.44
CA PHE A 350 0.25 3.74 8.48
C PHE A 350 -0.07 4.12 9.92
N ARG A 351 0.05 5.42 10.26
CA ARG A 351 -0.33 5.96 11.56
C ARG A 351 -1.66 6.70 11.45
N LEU A 352 -2.68 6.18 12.13
CA LEU A 352 -3.97 6.84 12.30
C LEU A 352 -3.98 7.61 13.62
N GLN A 353 -4.08 8.93 13.55
CA GLN A 353 -4.26 9.78 14.73
C GLN A 353 -5.75 9.87 15.07
N MET A 354 -6.14 9.38 16.26
CA MET A 354 -7.55 9.37 16.71
C MET A 354 -8.00 10.72 17.26
N THR A 355 -7.86 11.79 16.47
CA THR A 355 -8.45 13.10 16.80
C THR A 355 -9.94 13.11 16.44
N ILE A 356 -10.74 13.95 17.10
CA ILE A 356 -12.18 14.08 16.82
C ILE A 356 -12.41 14.47 15.36
N GLU A 357 -11.61 15.39 14.83
CA GLU A 357 -11.65 15.81 13.43
C GLU A 357 -11.41 14.64 12.47
N ASN A 358 -10.33 13.88 12.67
CA ASN A 358 -10.03 12.73 11.82
C ASN A 358 -11.14 11.68 11.87
N MET A 359 -11.70 11.43 13.06
CA MET A 359 -12.76 10.44 13.23
C MET A 359 -14.06 10.85 12.54
N ASN A 360 -14.42 12.14 12.52
CA ASN A 360 -15.66 12.59 11.88
C ASN A 360 -15.50 12.88 10.37
N CYS A 361 -14.31 13.29 9.91
CA CYS A 361 -14.08 13.70 8.52
C CYS A 361 -13.56 12.60 7.60
N LEU A 362 -12.75 11.65 8.10
CA LEU A 362 -12.15 10.62 7.26
C LEU A 362 -13.16 9.51 6.94
N LYS A 363 -13.04 8.94 5.73
CA LYS A 363 -13.83 7.78 5.31
C LYS A 363 -13.01 6.51 5.53
N PHE A 364 -13.41 5.66 6.48
CA PHE A 364 -12.65 4.44 6.79
C PHE A 364 -13.06 3.26 5.92
N ILE A 365 -14.36 3.16 5.66
CA ILE A 365 -14.98 2.11 4.88
C ILE A 365 -15.08 2.54 3.40
N PRO A 366 -14.71 1.68 2.44
CA PRO A 366 -14.99 1.91 1.03
C PRO A 366 -16.50 1.92 0.74
N HIS A 367 -16.93 2.78 -0.17
CA HIS A 367 -18.33 2.84 -0.61
C HIS A 367 -18.44 2.80 -2.14
N LYS A 368 -19.46 2.11 -2.65
CA LYS A 368 -19.76 2.12 -4.09
C LYS A 368 -20.47 3.40 -4.44
N ASP A 369 -19.84 4.19 -5.30
CA ASP A 369 -20.48 5.30 -6.00
C ASP A 369 -21.18 4.76 -7.25
N TYR A 370 -22.50 4.87 -7.26
CA TYR A 370 -23.34 4.42 -8.36
C TYR A 370 -23.42 5.41 -9.52
N THR A 371 -23.08 6.69 -9.32
CA THR A 371 -23.11 7.67 -10.43
C THR A 371 -21.88 7.50 -11.31
N ALA A 372 -20.72 7.37 -10.68
CA ALA A 372 -19.45 7.13 -11.34
C ALA A 372 -19.15 5.63 -11.57
N ASN A 373 -20.04 4.73 -11.13
CA ASN A 373 -19.86 3.27 -11.11
C ASN A 373 -18.49 2.82 -10.57
N ARG A 374 -18.02 3.45 -9.48
CA ARG A 374 -16.67 3.26 -8.92
C ARG A 374 -16.72 2.91 -7.45
N LEU A 375 -15.83 2.05 -6.99
CA LEU A 375 -15.57 1.89 -5.57
C LEU A 375 -14.68 3.04 -5.07
N VAL A 376 -15.27 3.93 -4.28
CA VAL A 376 -14.53 4.98 -3.59
C VAL A 376 -13.84 4.39 -2.38
N SER A 377 -12.57 4.72 -2.23
CA SER A 377 -11.66 4.07 -1.31
C SER A 377 -11.85 4.54 0.12
N GLY A 378 -11.64 3.61 1.03
CA GLY A 378 -11.60 3.87 2.47
C GLY A 378 -10.19 3.72 3.01
N LEU A 379 -9.91 4.38 4.13
CA LEU A 379 -8.62 4.30 4.83
C LEU A 379 -8.24 2.87 5.22
N LEU A 380 -9.22 2.00 5.49
CA LEU A 380 -9.01 0.60 5.87
C LEU A 380 -8.80 -0.33 4.68
N GLN A 381 -8.85 0.19 3.45
CA GLN A 381 -8.52 -0.55 2.23
C GLN A 381 -7.00 -0.69 2.07
N LEU A 382 -6.42 -1.49 2.97
CA LEU A 382 -4.98 -1.67 3.10
C LEU A 382 -4.54 -3.07 2.64
N PRO A 383 -3.28 -3.21 2.18
CA PRO A 383 -2.75 -4.49 1.80
C PRO A 383 -2.56 -5.41 3.01
N ASN A 384 -2.51 -6.72 2.75
CA ASN A 384 -2.28 -7.71 3.79
C ASN A 384 -0.91 -7.50 4.49
N ASN A 385 -0.91 -7.73 5.80
CA ASN A 385 0.19 -7.55 6.74
C ASN A 385 0.72 -6.11 6.89
N THR A 386 -0.09 -5.12 6.54
CA THR A 386 0.18 -3.69 6.85
C THR A 386 0.15 -3.47 8.36
N SER A 387 1.12 -2.70 8.87
CA SER A 387 1.17 -2.29 10.27
C SER A 387 0.37 -1.00 10.48
N LEU A 388 -0.84 -1.11 11.02
CA LEU A 388 -1.69 0.03 11.36
C LEU A 388 -1.42 0.45 12.81
N VAL A 389 -0.80 1.61 12.99
CA VAL A 389 -0.54 2.22 14.32
C VAL A 389 -1.64 3.22 14.62
N ILE A 390 -2.45 2.93 15.64
CA ILE A 390 -3.55 3.79 16.09
C ILE A 390 -3.08 4.57 17.30
N ASP A 391 -3.09 5.89 17.18
CA ASP A 391 -2.69 6.78 18.25
C ASP A 391 -3.89 7.37 19.00
N GLU A 392 -4.24 6.77 20.13
CA GLU A 392 -5.28 7.22 21.04
C GLU A 392 -4.78 8.28 22.03
N THR A 393 -3.49 8.61 22.09
CA THR A 393 -3.01 9.65 23.03
C THR A 393 -3.49 11.05 22.66
N LEU A 394 -3.88 11.25 21.41
CA LEU A 394 -4.46 12.49 20.86
C LEU A 394 -5.99 12.53 20.96
N LEU A 395 -6.61 11.51 21.57
CA LEU A 395 -8.05 11.47 21.77
C LEU A 395 -8.43 12.44 22.89
N GLU A 396 -9.28 13.41 22.56
CA GLU A 396 -9.83 14.40 23.49
C GLU A 396 -11.29 14.10 23.81
N GLN A 397 -11.80 14.63 24.92
CA GLN A 397 -13.22 14.53 25.26
C GLN A 397 -14.03 15.40 24.29
N GLY A 398 -14.96 14.79 23.55
CA GLY A 398 -15.85 15.48 22.63
C GLY A 398 -16.93 14.55 22.08
N GLN A 399 -17.73 15.08 21.15
CA GLN A 399 -18.80 14.29 20.50
C GLN A 399 -18.31 13.74 19.17
N LEU A 400 -18.49 12.43 18.99
CA LEU A 400 -18.36 11.78 17.71
C LEU A 400 -19.71 11.86 17.00
N ASP A 401 -19.68 12.32 15.76
CA ASP A 401 -20.87 12.35 14.92
C ASP A 401 -21.20 10.93 14.46
N THR A 402 -22.35 10.76 13.79
CA THR A 402 -22.73 9.49 13.15
C THR A 402 -21.59 8.85 12.34
N PRO A 403 -20.90 9.55 11.41
CA PRO A 403 -19.74 8.97 10.70
C PRO A 403 -18.61 8.55 11.65
N GLY A 404 -18.33 9.33 12.70
CA GLY A 404 -17.32 8.99 13.72
C GLY A 404 -17.64 7.68 14.45
N VAL A 405 -18.89 7.46 14.83
CA VAL A 405 -19.33 6.20 15.47
C VAL A 405 -19.20 5.02 14.51
N HIS A 406 -19.53 5.21 13.22
CA HIS A 406 -19.35 4.17 12.20
C HIS A 406 -17.86 3.85 12.00
N ASN A 407 -16.99 4.86 12.00
CA ASN A 407 -15.54 4.69 11.88
C ASN A 407 -14.94 3.94 13.08
N VAL A 408 -15.36 4.24 14.31
CA VAL A 408 -14.94 3.47 15.51
C VAL A 408 -15.42 2.02 15.44
N THR A 409 -16.64 1.81 14.98
CA THR A 409 -17.21 0.46 14.80
C THR A 409 -16.43 -0.32 13.73
N ALA A 410 -16.06 0.33 12.63
CA ALA A 410 -15.23 -0.25 11.58
C ALA A 410 -13.85 -0.69 12.11
N LEU A 411 -13.20 0.14 12.94
CA LEU A 411 -11.95 -0.22 13.60
C LEU A 411 -12.13 -1.41 14.57
N SER A 412 -13.22 -1.43 15.33
CA SER A 412 -13.53 -2.55 16.23
C SER A 412 -13.72 -3.86 15.45
N ASN A 413 -14.44 -3.81 14.31
CA ASN A 413 -14.64 -4.94 13.42
C ASN A 413 -13.32 -5.41 12.79
N LEU A 414 -12.47 -4.48 12.35
CA LEU A 414 -11.13 -4.77 11.85
C LEU A 414 -10.29 -5.52 12.88
N ILE A 415 -10.24 -5.02 14.12
CA ILE A 415 -9.41 -5.59 15.18
C ILE A 415 -9.93 -6.97 15.62
N THR A 416 -11.24 -7.11 15.76
CA THR A 416 -11.85 -8.33 16.31
C THR A 416 -12.00 -9.42 15.25
N TRP A 417 -12.48 -9.06 14.08
CA TRP A 417 -12.89 -9.99 13.03
C TRP A 417 -11.96 -10.02 11.82
N GLN A 418 -11.01 -9.08 11.73
CA GLN A 418 -10.07 -8.98 10.60
C GLN A 418 -10.85 -8.96 9.28
N LYS A 419 -11.87 -8.09 9.23
CA LYS A 419 -12.73 -7.82 8.07
C LYS A 419 -13.04 -6.33 7.98
N VAL A 420 -13.34 -5.88 6.77
CA VAL A 420 -13.82 -4.53 6.48
C VAL A 420 -15.12 -4.67 5.69
N ASP A 421 -16.18 -4.02 6.18
CA ASP A 421 -17.50 -4.08 5.57
C ASP A 421 -17.58 -2.98 4.53
N TYR A 422 -17.77 -3.31 3.25
CA TYR A 422 -17.85 -2.35 2.15
C TYR A 422 -19.30 -1.94 1.95
N ASP A 423 -19.52 -0.63 1.83
CA ASP A 423 -20.86 -0.06 1.74
C ASP A 423 -21.32 0.06 0.28
N PHE A 424 -22.28 -0.76 -0.11
CA PHE A 424 -22.93 -0.69 -1.42
C PHE A 424 -24.29 0.04 -1.35
N SER A 425 -24.45 0.98 -0.41
CA SER A 425 -25.66 1.78 -0.13
C SER A 425 -26.89 0.99 0.36
N TYR A 426 -27.21 -0.13 -0.30
CA TYR A 426 -28.37 -0.99 0.02
C TYR A 426 -27.97 -2.26 0.75
N HIS A 427 -26.71 -2.67 0.65
CA HIS A 427 -26.17 -3.84 1.33
C HIS A 427 -24.71 -3.60 1.72
N GLN A 428 -24.25 -4.31 2.74
CA GLN A 428 -22.86 -4.31 3.16
C GLN A 428 -22.25 -5.67 2.80
N MET A 429 -21.07 -5.64 2.16
CA MET A 429 -20.32 -6.86 1.87
C MET A 429 -19.09 -6.93 2.74
N GLU A 430 -18.90 -8.06 3.42
CA GLU A 430 -17.78 -8.25 4.34
C GLU A 430 -16.55 -8.76 3.58
N PHE A 431 -15.48 -7.97 3.53
CA PHE A 431 -14.21 -8.39 2.91
C PHE A 431 -13.19 -8.78 3.99
N PRO A 432 -12.67 -10.02 3.98
CA PRO A 432 -11.63 -10.43 4.91
C PRO A 432 -10.31 -9.70 4.63
N CYS A 433 -9.68 -9.15 5.67
CA CYS A 433 -8.38 -8.48 5.60
C CYS A 433 -7.39 -9.07 6.61
N ASN A 434 -6.09 -8.89 6.42
CA ASN A 434 -5.09 -9.29 7.42
C ASN A 434 -4.24 -8.07 7.77
N ILE A 435 -4.60 -7.31 8.79
CA ILE A 435 -3.96 -6.04 9.14
C ILE A 435 -3.48 -6.12 10.60
N ASN A 436 -2.21 -5.80 10.82
CA ASN A 436 -1.60 -5.84 12.15
C ASN A 436 -1.84 -4.49 12.83
N VAL A 437 -2.69 -4.48 13.85
CA VAL A 437 -3.08 -3.25 14.57
C VAL A 437 -2.28 -3.11 15.87
N PHE A 438 -1.59 -1.98 16.02
CA PHE A 438 -0.88 -1.58 17.24
C PHE A 438 -1.51 -0.30 17.78
N ILE A 439 -1.91 -0.29 19.05
CA ILE A 439 -2.60 0.84 19.68
C ILE A 439 -1.66 1.49 20.69
N THR A 440 -1.52 2.82 20.65
CA THR A 440 -0.87 3.60 21.71
C THR A 440 -1.91 4.40 22.46
N SER A 441 -1.95 4.24 23.79
CA SER A 441 -2.92 4.92 24.65
C SER A 441 -2.24 5.47 25.91
N GLU A 442 -2.83 6.50 26.52
CA GLU A 442 -2.37 6.98 27.82
C GLU A 442 -2.85 6.05 28.96
N GLY A 443 -4.09 5.58 28.88
CA GLY A 443 -4.74 4.80 29.92
C GLY A 443 -5.45 3.55 29.39
N ARG A 444 -6.74 3.44 29.69
CA ARG A 444 -7.59 2.39 29.13
C ARG A 444 -7.95 2.76 27.69
N SER A 445 -7.70 1.85 26.76
CA SER A 445 -8.02 2.07 25.35
C SER A 445 -9.53 2.03 25.10
N LEU A 446 -9.96 2.83 24.12
CA LEU A 446 -11.34 2.83 23.62
C LEU A 446 -11.60 1.59 22.76
N LEU A 447 -10.61 1.19 21.97
CA LEU A 447 -10.69 0.07 21.05
C LEU A 447 -10.45 -1.27 21.76
N PRO A 448 -11.03 -2.37 21.24
CA PRO A 448 -10.69 -3.69 21.72
C PRO A 448 -9.21 -3.98 21.45
N ALA A 449 -8.53 -4.66 22.36
CA ALA A 449 -7.17 -5.14 22.16
C ALA A 449 -7.02 -6.54 22.77
N ASP A 450 -6.31 -7.42 22.07
CA ASP A 450 -6.06 -8.78 22.56
C ASP A 450 -5.11 -8.75 23.76
N CYS A 451 -4.12 -7.84 23.74
CA CYS A 451 -3.15 -7.71 24.81
C CYS A 451 -2.92 -6.25 25.18
N GLN A 452 -3.19 -5.90 26.45
CA GLN A 452 -2.81 -4.59 27.01
C GLN A 452 -1.52 -4.71 27.81
N ILE A 453 -0.58 -3.79 27.56
CA ILE A 453 0.69 -3.68 28.27
C ILE A 453 0.87 -2.23 28.70
N HIS A 454 1.20 -2.03 29.97
CA HIS A 454 1.58 -0.71 30.46
C HIS A 454 3.08 -0.49 30.23
N LEU A 455 3.44 0.64 29.61
CA LEU A 455 4.81 1.06 29.43
C LEU A 455 5.39 1.47 30.78
N GLN A 456 6.53 0.89 31.16
CA GLN A 456 7.29 1.30 32.34
C GLN A 456 8.67 1.78 31.91
N PRO A 457 8.83 3.09 31.61
CA PRO A 457 10.11 3.66 31.22
C PRO A 457 11.13 3.45 32.33
N GLN A 458 12.24 2.77 32.02
CA GLN A 458 13.40 2.64 32.90
C GLN A 458 14.44 3.75 32.63
N LEU A 459 14.38 4.31 31.43
CA LEU A 459 15.22 5.39 30.94
C LEU A 459 14.33 6.61 30.65
N ILE A 460 14.68 7.76 31.20
CA ILE A 460 14.02 9.03 30.90
C ILE A 460 15.10 9.92 30.28
N PRO A 461 15.28 9.89 28.94
CA PRO A 461 16.29 10.71 28.30
C PRO A 461 15.88 12.19 28.38
N PRO A 462 16.84 13.11 28.56
CA PRO A 462 16.55 14.55 28.70
C PRO A 462 16.03 15.17 27.40
N ASN A 463 16.46 14.66 26.24
CA ASN A 463 15.94 15.02 24.92
C ASN A 463 15.53 13.74 24.18
N MET A 464 14.22 13.54 24.04
CA MET A 464 13.64 12.36 23.39
C MET A 464 13.98 12.28 21.90
N GLU A 465 13.98 13.42 21.20
CA GLU A 465 14.19 13.45 19.74
C GLU A 465 15.64 13.09 19.38
N GLU A 466 16.61 13.71 20.06
CA GLU A 466 18.03 13.38 19.87
C GLU A 466 18.33 11.92 20.23
N TYR A 467 17.75 11.42 21.32
CA TYR A 467 17.92 10.03 21.73
C TYR A 467 17.42 9.05 20.67
N MET A 468 16.21 9.28 20.14
CA MET A 468 15.61 8.42 19.12
C MET A 468 16.32 8.52 17.77
N ASN A 469 16.75 9.72 17.37
CA ASN A 469 17.55 9.92 16.15
C ASN A 469 18.93 9.28 16.25
N SER A 470 19.57 9.36 17.43
CA SER A 470 20.83 8.68 17.72
C SER A 470 20.65 7.16 17.65
N LEU A 471 19.56 6.62 18.21
CA LEU A 471 19.22 5.20 18.14
C LEU A 471 19.08 4.72 16.69
N LEU A 472 18.35 5.46 15.84
CA LEU A 472 18.20 5.13 14.41
C LEU A 472 19.53 5.22 13.66
N SER A 473 20.38 6.19 14.00
CA SER A 473 21.69 6.39 13.36
C SER A 473 22.76 5.40 13.82
N ALA A 474 22.64 4.88 15.05
CA ALA A 474 23.58 3.93 15.64
C ALA A 474 23.47 2.53 15.02
N VAL A 475 22.31 2.16 14.46
CA VAL A 475 22.12 0.85 13.84
C VAL A 475 22.63 0.86 12.41
N LEU A 476 23.54 -0.05 12.09
CA LEU A 476 24.04 -0.21 10.73
C LEU A 476 22.91 -0.62 9.77
N PRO A 477 22.88 -0.09 8.52
CA PRO A 477 21.89 -0.47 7.52
C PRO A 477 21.83 -1.99 7.24
N SER A 478 22.96 -2.69 7.35
CA SER A 478 23.03 -4.15 7.20
C SER A 478 22.25 -4.90 8.28
N VAL A 479 22.30 -4.41 9.53
CA VAL A 479 21.56 -5.00 10.67
C VAL A 479 20.06 -4.71 10.53
N LEU A 480 19.68 -3.50 10.12
CA LEU A 480 18.28 -3.17 9.82
C LEU A 480 17.71 -4.08 8.73
N ASN A 481 18.49 -4.39 7.69
CA ASN A 481 18.08 -5.34 6.66
C ASN A 481 17.86 -6.75 7.23
N LYS A 482 18.69 -7.21 8.17
CA LYS A 482 18.44 -8.46 8.89
C LYS A 482 17.14 -8.41 9.69
N PHE A 483 16.83 -7.30 10.36
CA PHE A 483 15.55 -7.14 11.08
C PHE A 483 14.35 -7.19 10.14
N ARG A 484 14.42 -6.51 8.99
CA ARG A 484 13.36 -6.51 7.96
C ARG A 484 13.10 -7.90 7.41
N ILE A 485 14.16 -8.64 7.09
CA ILE A 485 14.10 -10.04 6.65
C ILE A 485 13.49 -10.91 7.75
N TYR A 486 13.99 -10.79 8.98
CA TYR A 486 13.50 -11.52 10.15
C TYR A 486 11.99 -11.35 10.36
N LEU A 487 11.51 -10.11 10.46
CA LEU A 487 10.10 -9.83 10.73
C LEU A 487 9.17 -10.32 9.62
N THR A 488 9.60 -10.21 8.36
CA THR A 488 8.79 -10.63 7.22
C THR A 488 8.79 -12.15 7.08
N LEU A 489 9.94 -12.81 7.18
CA LEU A 489 10.09 -14.25 7.01
C LEU A 489 9.27 -15.05 8.04
N LEU A 490 9.29 -14.61 9.29
CA LEU A 490 8.59 -15.30 10.39
C LEU A 490 7.08 -15.39 10.20
N ARG A 491 6.48 -14.46 9.46
CA ARG A 491 5.03 -14.47 9.15
C ARG A 491 4.64 -15.62 8.22
N PHE A 492 5.60 -16.18 7.47
CA PHE A 492 5.36 -17.24 6.48
C PHE A 492 5.85 -18.61 6.92
N LEU A 493 6.35 -18.76 8.16
CA LEU A 493 6.74 -20.07 8.68
C LEU A 493 5.51 -20.89 9.05
N ASP A 494 5.51 -22.15 8.61
CA ASP A 494 4.52 -23.12 9.03
C ASP A 494 4.70 -23.47 10.51
N TYR A 495 3.61 -23.46 11.26
CA TYR A 495 3.61 -23.76 12.68
C TYR A 495 2.62 -24.87 12.98
N SER A 496 3.06 -25.86 13.75
CA SER A 496 2.22 -26.97 14.22
C SER A 496 2.42 -27.22 15.71
N ILE A 497 1.38 -27.74 16.37
CA ILE A 497 1.43 -28.14 17.78
C ILE A 497 1.39 -29.67 17.79
N SER A 498 2.36 -30.31 18.44
CA SER A 498 2.39 -31.77 18.57
C SER A 498 1.36 -32.25 19.59
N ASP A 499 0.82 -33.45 19.39
CA ASP A 499 -0.22 -34.04 20.25
C ASP A 499 0.23 -34.19 21.71
N GLU A 500 1.52 -34.45 21.94
CA GLU A 500 2.11 -34.53 23.28
C GLU A 500 1.98 -33.22 24.05
N ILE A 501 2.21 -32.09 23.38
CA ILE A 501 2.16 -30.78 23.99
C ILE A 501 0.72 -30.30 24.12
N THR A 502 -0.16 -30.66 23.18
CA THR A 502 -1.60 -30.39 23.29
C THR A 502 -2.16 -30.95 24.61
N LYS A 503 -1.81 -32.20 24.96
CA LYS A 503 -2.21 -32.80 26.25
C LYS A 503 -1.64 -32.05 27.46
N ALA A 504 -0.36 -31.69 27.41
CA ALA A 504 0.26 -30.92 28.48
C ALA A 504 -0.38 -29.53 28.66
N VAL A 505 -0.79 -28.88 27.57
CA VAL A 505 -1.51 -27.61 27.60
C VAL A 505 -2.92 -27.78 28.19
N GLU A 506 -3.63 -28.85 27.84
CA GLU A 506 -4.95 -29.17 28.40
C GLU A 506 -4.87 -29.43 29.91
N GLU A 507 -3.90 -30.23 30.36
CA GLU A 507 -3.65 -30.50 31.78
C GLU A 507 -3.32 -29.21 32.54
N ASP A 508 -2.41 -28.39 32.00
CA ASP A 508 -2.05 -27.09 32.58
C ASP A 508 -3.26 -26.15 32.66
N PHE A 509 -4.11 -26.10 31.64
CA PHE A 509 -5.31 -25.26 31.63
C PHE A 509 -6.33 -25.69 32.69
N VAL A 510 -6.50 -27.01 32.86
CA VAL A 510 -7.34 -27.57 33.92
C VAL A 510 -6.77 -27.22 35.30
N GLU A 511 -5.45 -27.31 35.48
CA GLU A 511 -4.79 -26.92 36.73
C GLU A 511 -4.93 -25.42 37.03
N MET A 512 -4.72 -24.57 36.02
CA MET A 512 -4.91 -23.13 36.12
C MET A 512 -6.34 -22.78 36.56
N ARG A 513 -7.36 -23.43 36.00
CA ARG A 513 -8.77 -23.25 36.41
C ARG A 513 -9.10 -23.81 37.79
N LYS A 514 -8.41 -24.87 38.24
CA LYS A 514 -8.57 -25.36 39.62
C LYS A 514 -8.07 -24.35 40.63
N ASN A 515 -6.96 -23.69 40.33
CA ASN A 515 -6.34 -22.71 41.23
C ASN A 515 -7.08 -21.37 41.22
N ASP A 516 -7.66 -20.97 40.09
CA ASP A 516 -8.45 -19.74 39.97
C ASP A 516 -9.68 -19.93 39.05
N PRO A 517 -10.83 -20.38 39.60
CA PRO A 517 -11.99 -20.78 38.82
C PRO A 517 -12.71 -19.64 38.08
N HIS A 518 -12.53 -18.38 38.53
CA HIS A 518 -13.30 -17.25 38.02
C HIS A 518 -12.49 -16.29 37.15
N SER A 519 -11.15 -16.37 37.13
CA SER A 519 -10.31 -15.41 36.38
C SER A 519 -9.81 -15.91 35.03
N ILE A 520 -9.90 -17.21 34.73
CA ILE A 520 -9.29 -17.83 33.54
C ILE A 520 -10.36 -18.35 32.57
N THR A 521 -10.56 -17.57 31.50
CA THR A 521 -11.52 -17.83 30.42
C THR A 521 -10.90 -18.68 29.30
N ALA A 522 -11.72 -19.13 28.36
CA ALA A 522 -11.23 -19.81 27.14
C ALA A 522 -10.46 -18.83 26.25
N ASP A 523 -10.83 -17.55 26.25
CA ASP A 523 -10.16 -16.49 25.49
C ASP A 523 -8.75 -16.24 26.04
N ASP A 524 -8.56 -16.31 27.37
CA ASP A 524 -7.23 -16.23 27.99
C ASP A 524 -6.30 -17.36 27.52
N LEU A 525 -6.83 -18.58 27.39
CA LEU A 525 -6.07 -19.71 26.85
C LEU A 525 -5.73 -19.47 25.37
N HIS A 526 -6.69 -18.98 24.59
CA HIS A 526 -6.45 -18.66 23.18
C HIS A 526 -5.34 -17.61 23.04
N GLN A 527 -5.38 -16.53 23.83
CA GLN A 527 -4.34 -15.51 23.86
C GLN A 527 -2.98 -16.09 24.25
N LEU A 528 -2.94 -16.93 25.29
CA LEU A 528 -1.70 -17.58 25.73
C LEU A 528 -1.12 -18.50 24.64
N LEU A 529 -1.97 -19.21 23.89
CA LEU A 529 -1.56 -20.03 22.74
C LEU A 529 -1.00 -19.17 21.61
N VAL A 530 -1.61 -18.01 21.32
CA VAL A 530 -1.10 -17.05 20.32
C VAL A 530 0.27 -16.51 20.75
N VAL A 531 0.44 -16.10 22.02
CA VAL A 531 1.72 -15.65 22.58
C VAL A 531 2.76 -16.76 22.50
N ALA A 532 2.43 -18.00 22.88
CA ALA A 532 3.33 -19.14 22.83
C ALA A 532 3.75 -19.49 21.38
N ARG A 533 2.82 -19.40 20.42
CA ARG A 533 3.10 -19.55 19.00
C ARG A 533 4.07 -18.48 18.52
N CYS A 534 3.77 -17.20 18.75
CA CYS A 534 4.62 -16.08 18.33
C CYS A 534 6.00 -16.19 18.99
N LEU A 535 6.10 -16.59 20.26
CA LEU A 535 7.39 -16.80 20.95
C LEU A 535 8.20 -17.93 20.32
N SER A 536 7.55 -19.04 19.96
CA SER A 536 8.20 -20.17 19.29
C SER A 536 8.71 -19.76 17.91
N LEU A 537 7.86 -19.11 17.11
CA LEU A 537 8.22 -18.58 15.80
C LEU A 537 9.36 -17.57 15.89
N SER A 538 9.31 -16.67 16.86
CA SER A 538 10.37 -15.68 17.08
C SER A 538 11.74 -16.32 17.34
N ALA A 539 11.77 -17.52 17.91
CA ALA A 539 12.98 -18.31 18.14
C ALA A 539 13.35 -19.22 16.98
N GLY A 540 12.61 -19.18 15.86
CA GLY A 540 12.81 -20.05 14.70
C GLY A 540 12.29 -21.47 14.91
N GLN A 541 11.45 -21.71 15.92
CA GLN A 541 10.85 -23.02 16.18
C GLN A 541 9.48 -23.10 15.51
N THR A 542 9.31 -24.09 14.62
CA THR A 542 8.05 -24.36 13.90
C THR A 542 7.09 -25.25 14.70
N THR A 543 7.51 -25.71 15.88
CA THR A 543 6.70 -26.48 16.82
C THR A 543 6.73 -25.83 18.19
N LEU A 544 5.61 -25.91 18.93
CA LEU A 544 5.62 -25.54 20.35
C LEU A 544 6.62 -26.43 21.11
N SER A 545 7.31 -25.88 22.11
CA SER A 545 8.11 -26.68 23.05
C SER A 545 7.67 -26.36 24.48
N ARG A 546 7.90 -27.30 25.41
CA ARG A 546 7.52 -27.11 26.82
C ARG A 546 8.20 -25.89 27.44
N GLU A 547 9.46 -25.64 27.09
CA GLU A 547 10.19 -24.45 27.54
C GLU A 547 9.53 -23.15 27.08
N ARG A 548 9.13 -23.06 25.79
CA ARG A 548 8.45 -21.88 25.25
C ARG A 548 7.07 -21.68 25.85
N TRP A 549 6.35 -22.77 26.10
CA TRP A 549 5.06 -22.72 26.81
C TRP A 549 5.21 -22.14 28.22
N LEU A 550 6.19 -22.62 29.00
CA LEU A 550 6.47 -22.07 30.33
C LEU A 550 6.89 -20.60 30.27
N ARG A 551 7.73 -20.23 29.29
CA ARG A 551 8.14 -18.83 29.09
C ARG A 551 6.96 -17.93 28.71
N ALA A 552 6.01 -18.41 27.91
CA ALA A 552 4.79 -17.68 27.58
C ALA A 552 3.96 -17.41 28.85
N LYS A 553 3.78 -18.43 29.71
CA LYS A 553 3.10 -18.28 31.02
C LYS A 553 3.81 -17.24 31.90
N GLN A 554 5.14 -17.25 31.92
CA GLN A 554 5.92 -16.27 32.69
C GLN A 554 5.72 -14.84 32.17
N LEU A 555 5.78 -14.62 30.86
CA LEU A 555 5.56 -13.30 30.26
C LEU A 555 4.14 -12.78 30.51
N GLU A 556 3.15 -13.67 30.47
CA GLU A 556 1.76 -13.32 30.75
C GLU A 556 1.54 -13.01 32.23
N SER A 557 2.18 -13.75 33.14
CA SER A 557 2.17 -13.45 34.57
C SER A 557 2.79 -12.09 34.89
N LEU A 558 3.96 -11.77 34.31
CA LEU A 558 4.60 -10.46 34.48
C LEU A 558 3.71 -9.32 33.99
N ARG A 559 3.06 -9.50 32.84
CA ARG A 559 2.10 -8.53 32.28
C ARG A 559 0.90 -8.32 33.22
N ARG A 560 0.29 -9.41 33.71
CA ARG A 560 -0.85 -9.34 34.63
C ARG A 560 -0.50 -8.62 35.94
N THR A 561 0.67 -8.93 36.51
CA THR A 561 1.19 -8.25 37.70
C THR A 561 1.34 -6.74 37.46
N ARG A 562 1.88 -6.36 36.29
CA ARG A 562 2.04 -4.95 35.92
C ARG A 562 0.69 -4.20 35.84
N LEU A 563 -0.34 -4.82 35.27
CA LEU A 563 -1.68 -4.23 35.20
C LEU A 563 -2.38 -4.16 36.57
N GLN A 564 -2.17 -5.15 37.44
CA GLN A 564 -2.72 -5.15 38.80
C GLN A 564 -2.12 -4.02 39.64
N GLN A 565 -0.80 -3.82 39.57
CA GLN A 565 -0.13 -2.72 40.26
C GLN A 565 -0.71 -1.36 39.86
N GLN A 566 -1.00 -1.16 38.57
CA GLN A 566 -1.63 0.07 38.08
C GLN A 566 -3.06 0.25 38.63
N LYS A 567 -3.90 -0.80 38.66
CA LYS A 567 -5.24 -0.71 39.24
C LYS A 567 -5.22 -0.31 40.72
N CYS A 568 -4.23 -0.81 41.47
CA CYS A 568 -4.05 -0.44 42.87
C CYS A 568 -3.58 1.02 43.05
N VAL A 569 -2.73 1.54 42.16
CA VAL A 569 -2.28 2.94 42.20
C VAL A 569 -3.43 3.89 41.86
N ASN A 570 -4.19 3.63 40.79
CA ASN A 570 -5.32 4.47 40.40
C ASN A 570 -6.51 4.36 41.36
N GLY A 571 -6.64 3.25 42.10
CA GLY A 571 -7.70 3.04 43.10
C GLY A 571 -7.48 3.82 44.41
N ASN A 572 -6.27 4.33 44.65
CA ASN A 572 -5.95 5.18 45.80
C ASN A 572 -6.08 6.69 45.51
N GLU A 573 -6.49 7.07 44.29
CA GLU A 573 -6.79 8.45 43.90
C GLU A 573 -8.30 8.75 43.82
N LEU A 574 -9.12 7.97 44.55
CA LEU A 574 -10.56 8.24 44.73
C LEU A 574 -10.86 8.97 46.03
#